data_AF-A0AAV3F2P9-F1
#
_entry.id   AF-A0AAV3F2P9-F1
#
_cell.length_a   1.000
_cell.length_b   1.000
_cell.length_c   1.000
_cell.angle_alpha   90.00
_cell.angle_beta   90.00
_cell.angle_gamma   90.00
#
_symmetry.space_group_name_H-M   'P 1'
#
loop_
_entity.id
_entity.type
_entity.pdbx_description
1 polymer ?
#
loop_
_entity_poly.entity_id
_entity_poly.type
_entity_poly.pdbx_seq_one_letter_code
_entity_poly.pdbx_strand_id
1 'polypeptide(L)'
;MKVNCKRILTIIGLLLANVIYACPVCERNQPKLLKGVVHGVGPDSKWDYTIIVVIAILVLATLIFSIKWLVKPGEESKEHIKRTVLNDLLDGAEK
;
A
#
# COMPACT_ATOMS: atom_id res chain seq x y z
N MET A 1 -9.60 -22.31 -17.66
CA MET A 1 -8.19 -21.85 -17.60
C MET A 1 -7.78 -21.77 -16.14
N LYS A 2 -6.94 -22.69 -15.63
CA LYS A 2 -6.57 -22.75 -14.20
C LYS A 2 -5.44 -21.76 -13.94
N VAL A 3 -5.79 -20.53 -13.56
CA VAL A 3 -4.81 -19.45 -13.37
C VAL A 3 -4.08 -19.66 -12.05
N ASN A 4 -2.76 -19.80 -12.11
CA ASN A 4 -1.95 -20.07 -10.92
C ASN A 4 -1.71 -18.76 -10.15
N CYS A 5 -2.21 -18.68 -8.91
CA CYS A 5 -2.14 -17.48 -8.07
C CYS A 5 -0.72 -16.91 -7.97
N LYS A 6 0.30 -17.77 -7.91
CA LYS A 6 1.71 -17.35 -7.91
C LYS A 6 2.09 -16.59 -9.17
N ARG A 7 1.67 -17.07 -10.35
CA ARG A 7 1.94 -16.39 -11.63
C ARG A 7 1.21 -15.07 -11.75
N ILE A 8 -0.03 -14.98 -11.24
CA ILE A 8 -0.77 -13.72 -11.17
C ILE A 8 -0.02 -12.70 -10.30
N LEU A 9 0.41 -13.11 -9.10
CA LEU A 9 1.20 -12.28 -8.20
C LEU A 9 2.51 -11.80 -8.84
N THR A 10 3.22 -12.68 -9.57
CA THR A 10 4.45 -12.29 -10.28
C THR A 10 4.19 -11.27 -11.38
N ILE A 11 3.12 -11.45 -12.17
CA ILE A 11 2.76 -10.52 -13.25
C ILE A 11 2.34 -9.17 -12.68
N ILE A 12 1.52 -9.15 -11.63
CA ILE A 12 1.13 -7.90 -10.94
C ILE A 12 2.36 -7.18 -10.37
N GLY A 13 3.28 -7.92 -9.72
CA GLY A 13 4.52 -7.35 -9.21
C GLY A 13 5.39 -6.71 -10.30
N LEU A 14 5.50 -7.36 -11.46
CA LEU A 14 6.26 -6.83 -12.60
C LEU A 14 5.64 -5.56 -13.20
N LEU A 15 4.31 -5.50 -13.27
CA LEU A 15 3.60 -4.32 -13.78
C LEU A 15 3.73 -3.13 -12.82
N LEU A 16 3.65 -3.38 -11.50
CA LEU A 16 3.78 -2.33 -10.48
C LEU A 16 5.22 -1.79 -10.34
N ALA A 17 6.24 -2.59 -10.67
CA ALA A 17 7.64 -2.16 -10.58
C ALA A 17 7.98 -0.95 -11.46
N ASN A 18 7.25 -0.76 -12.56
CA ASN A 18 7.49 0.35 -13.50
C ASN A 18 6.89 1.69 -13.05
N VAL A 19 6.04 1.70 -12.02
CA VAL A 19 5.37 2.92 -11.50
C VAL A 19 6.24 3.68 -10.50
N ILE A 20 7.33 3.06 -10.03
CA ILE A 20 8.15 3.59 -8.93
C ILE A 20 9.14 4.66 -9.44
N TYR A 21 9.54 4.60 -10.71
CA TYR A 21 10.59 5.48 -11.25
C TYR A 21 10.03 6.70 -11.97
N ALA A 22 10.71 7.83 -11.80
CA ALA A 22 10.37 9.07 -12.50
C ALA A 22 10.53 8.90 -14.02
N CYS A 23 9.60 9.46 -14.79
CA CYS A 23 9.78 9.60 -16.23
C CYS A 23 10.96 10.55 -16.53
N PRO A 24 11.70 10.39 -17.65
CA PRO A 24 12.86 11.24 -17.96
C PRO A 24 12.51 12.73 -18.08
N VAL A 25 11.26 13.05 -18.42
CA VAL A 25 10.73 14.43 -18.43
C VAL A 25 10.57 14.95 -17.00
N CYS A 26 10.03 14.14 -16.11
CA CYS A 26 9.79 14.43 -14.71
C CYS A 26 11.13 14.64 -13.98
N GLU A 27 12.08 13.75 -14.21
CA GLU A 27 13.39 13.75 -13.57
C GLU A 27 14.20 15.02 -13.85
N ARG A 28 14.15 15.57 -15.07
CA ARG A 28 14.86 16.81 -15.42
C ARG A 28 14.40 18.03 -14.61
N ASN A 29 13.14 18.04 -14.21
CA ASN A 29 12.50 19.15 -13.51
C ASN A 29 12.42 18.91 -11.99
N GLN A 30 13.01 17.84 -11.48
CA GLN A 30 13.01 17.52 -10.06
C GLN A 30 14.18 18.16 -9.31
N PRO A 31 13.97 18.56 -8.05
CA PRO A 31 15.03 19.05 -7.19
C PRO A 31 16.03 17.94 -6.86
N LYS A 32 17.31 18.30 -6.64
CA LYS A 32 18.44 17.36 -6.48
C LYS A 32 18.21 16.25 -5.45
N LEU A 33 17.45 16.52 -4.39
CA LEU A 33 17.22 15.58 -3.29
C LEU A 33 16.23 14.46 -3.64
N LEU A 34 15.28 14.70 -4.54
CA LEU A 34 14.18 13.77 -4.86
C LEU A 34 14.20 13.31 -6.33
N LYS A 35 15.26 13.68 -7.05
CA LYS A 35 15.42 13.40 -8.48
C LYS A 35 15.48 11.89 -8.73
N GLY A 36 14.61 11.39 -9.60
CA GLY A 36 14.54 9.99 -10.01
C GLY A 36 13.71 9.09 -9.09
N VAL A 37 13.28 9.61 -7.92
CA VAL A 37 12.56 8.83 -6.89
C VAL A 37 11.06 9.13 -6.90
N VAL A 38 10.67 10.37 -7.13
CA VAL A 38 9.25 10.77 -7.13
C VAL A 38 8.72 10.80 -8.57
N HIS A 39 7.45 10.45 -8.79
CA HIS A 39 6.80 10.77 -10.06
C HIS A 39 6.28 12.22 -10.00
N GLY A 40 6.34 12.95 -11.12
CA GLY A 40 5.83 14.32 -11.20
C GLY A 40 6.80 15.41 -10.76
N VAL A 41 6.27 16.62 -10.59
CA VAL A 41 7.05 17.82 -10.20
C VAL A 41 7.42 17.71 -8.73
N GLY A 42 8.67 17.99 -8.40
CA GLY A 42 9.13 18.00 -7.02
C GLY A 42 8.68 19.24 -6.25
N PRO A 43 8.88 19.27 -4.92
CA PRO A 43 8.59 20.43 -4.08
C PRO A 43 9.33 21.69 -4.56
N ASP A 44 8.62 22.81 -4.59
CA ASP A 44 9.11 24.11 -5.06
C ASP A 44 9.75 24.89 -3.91
N SER A 45 9.15 24.81 -2.71
CA SER A 45 9.61 25.48 -1.49
C SER A 45 10.24 24.52 -0.48
N LYS A 46 11.11 25.05 0.40
CA LYS A 46 11.63 24.31 1.57
C LYS A 46 10.52 23.85 2.51
N TRP A 47 9.42 24.58 2.58
CA TRP A 47 8.26 24.23 3.42
C TRP A 47 7.52 22.99 2.91
N ASP A 48 7.53 22.75 1.61
CA ASP A 48 6.88 21.58 1.01
C ASP A 48 7.53 20.28 1.49
N TYR A 49 8.85 20.28 1.71
CA TYR A 49 9.56 19.14 2.29
C TYR A 49 9.07 18.80 3.70
N THR A 50 8.80 19.81 4.53
CA THR A 50 8.26 19.60 5.88
C THR A 50 6.89 18.94 5.80
N ILE A 51 6.02 19.41 4.90
CA ILE A 51 4.68 18.86 4.70
C ILE A 51 4.77 17.41 4.23
N ILE A 52 5.64 17.12 3.25
CA ILE A 52 5.86 15.76 2.74
C ILE A 52 6.27 14.80 3.87
N VAL A 53 7.22 15.22 4.73
CA VAL A 53 7.66 14.38 5.86
C VAL A 53 6.53 14.13 6.85
N VAL A 54 5.76 15.17 7.21
CA VAL A 54 4.63 15.04 8.15
C VAL A 54 3.57 14.09 7.58
N ILE A 55 3.17 14.27 6.32
CA ILE A 55 2.19 13.41 5.66
C ILE A 55 2.71 11.98 5.57
N ALA A 56 3.97 11.77 5.21
CA ALA A 56 4.57 10.43 5.14
C ALA A 56 4.51 9.70 6.51
N ILE A 57 4.78 10.41 7.61
CA ILE A 57 4.65 9.87 8.97
C ILE A 57 3.20 9.50 9.26
N LEU A 58 2.24 10.38 8.95
CA LEU A 58 0.82 10.13 9.18
C LEU A 58 0.32 8.93 8.37
N VAL A 59 0.67 8.82 7.09
CA VAL A 59 0.30 7.69 6.23
C VAL A 59 0.92 6.39 6.74
N LEU A 60 2.17 6.41 7.18
CA LEU A 60 2.80 5.22 7.75
C LEU A 60 2.10 4.80 9.05
N ALA A 61 1.76 5.76 9.91
CA ALA A 61 1.02 5.48 11.13
C ALA A 61 -0.37 4.89 10.83
N THR A 62 -1.13 5.48 9.92
CA THR A 62 -2.46 4.98 9.55
C THR A 62 -2.38 3.60 8.90
N LEU A 63 -1.38 3.35 8.05
CA LEU A 63 -1.15 2.04 7.45
C LEU A 63 -0.82 0.99 8.51
N ILE A 64 0.07 1.30 9.46
CA ILE A 64 0.41 0.39 10.58
C ILE A 64 -0.84 0.06 11.40
N PHE A 65 -1.64 1.05 11.77
CA PHE A 65 -2.85 0.81 12.55
C PHE A 65 -3.92 0.06 11.76
N SER A 66 -4.08 0.37 10.48
CA SER A 66 -4.97 -0.35 9.56
C SER A 66 -4.60 -1.83 9.51
N ILE A 67 -3.33 -2.17 9.27
CA ILE A 67 -2.85 -3.55 9.28
C ILE A 67 -3.03 -4.18 10.66
N LYS A 68 -2.67 -3.48 11.74
CA LYS A 68 -2.79 -3.99 13.12
C LYS A 68 -4.21 -4.45 13.43
N TRP A 69 -5.22 -3.63 13.12
CA TRP A 69 -6.62 -3.97 13.37
C TRP A 69 -7.20 -4.94 12.33
N LEU A 70 -6.65 -4.97 11.12
CA LEU A 70 -6.99 -5.97 10.12
C LEU A 70 -6.40 -7.36 10.45
N VAL A 71 -5.27 -7.46 11.14
CA VAL A 71 -4.71 -8.75 11.57
C VAL A 71 -5.31 -9.18 12.90
N LYS A 72 -5.29 -8.31 13.90
CA LYS A 72 -5.81 -8.59 15.24
C LYS A 72 -6.87 -7.55 15.61
N PRO A 73 -8.14 -7.77 15.21
CA PRO A 73 -9.22 -6.92 15.67
C PRO A 73 -9.31 -7.06 17.19
N GLY A 74 -9.38 -5.95 17.92
CA GLY A 74 -9.61 -5.93 19.38
C GLY A 74 -11.07 -6.15 19.76
N GLU A 75 -11.86 -6.69 18.84
CA GLU A 75 -13.30 -6.91 18.97
C GLU A 75 -13.54 -8.33 19.48
N GLU A 76 -14.20 -8.45 20.62
CA GLU A 76 -14.50 -9.75 21.26
C GLU A 76 -15.87 -10.30 20.86
N SER A 77 -16.74 -9.49 20.25
CA SER A 77 -18.08 -9.93 19.87
C SER A 77 -18.06 -11.00 18.78
N LYS A 78 -18.89 -12.03 18.96
CA LYS A 78 -19.02 -13.15 18.01
C LYS A 78 -19.83 -12.80 16.77
N GLU A 79 -20.68 -11.77 16.86
CA GLU A 79 -21.59 -11.30 15.80
C GLU A 79 -20.92 -10.37 14.78
N HIS A 80 -19.63 -10.07 14.93
CA HIS A 80 -18.95 -9.16 14.02
C HIS A 80 -18.73 -9.81 12.65
N ILE A 81 -19.09 -9.11 11.57
CA ILE A 81 -19.05 -9.57 10.16
C ILE A 81 -17.77 -10.34 9.82
N LYS A 82 -16.63 -9.89 10.34
CA LYS A 82 -15.33 -10.54 10.10
C LYS A 82 -15.20 -11.94 10.72
N ARG A 83 -15.77 -12.21 11.91
CA ARG A 83 -15.78 -13.53 12.54
C ARG A 83 -16.80 -14.45 11.89
N THR A 84 -17.97 -13.93 11.53
CA THR A 84 -18.99 -14.68 10.79
C THR A 84 -18.43 -15.19 9.46
N VAL A 85 -17.82 -14.32 8.65
CA VAL A 85 -17.22 -14.73 7.36
C VAL A 85 -16.08 -15.72 7.55
N LEU A 86 -15.25 -15.59 8.58
CA LEU A 86 -14.15 -16.54 8.82
C LEU A 86 -14.66 -17.92 9.26
N ASN A 87 -15.67 -17.96 10.13
CA ASN A 87 -16.27 -19.21 10.60
C ASN A 87 -17.04 -19.91 9.48
N ASP A 88 -17.83 -19.18 8.68
CA ASP A 88 -18.54 -19.73 7.52
C ASP A 88 -17.57 -20.38 6.51
N LEU A 89 -16.40 -19.78 6.30
CA LEU A 89 -15.35 -20.33 5.43
C LEU A 89 -14.67 -21.57 6.01
N LEU A 90 -14.52 -21.66 7.34
CA LEU A 90 -13.94 -22.83 8.00
C LEU A 90 -14.93 -24.00 8.05
N ASP A 91 -16.21 -23.75 8.33
CA ASP A 91 -17.27 -24.76 8.35
C ASP A 91 -17.57 -25.32 6.96
N GLY A 92 -17.35 -24.53 5.90
CA GLY A 92 -17.43 -24.98 4.52
C GLY A 92 -16.22 -25.78 4.04
N ALA A 93 -15.10 -25.77 4.77
CA ALA A 93 -13.87 -26.48 4.40
C ALA A 93 -13.69 -27.82 5.12
N GLU A 94 -14.42 -28.06 6.23
CA GLU A 94 -14.47 -29.36 6.92
C GLU A 94 -15.51 -30.35 6.35
N LYS A 95 -16.32 -29.94 5.36
CA LYS A 95 -17.25 -30.81 4.62
C LYS A 95 -16.68 -31.21 3.27
#